data_AF-A0A2N2BQJ5-F1
#
_entry.id   AF-A0A2N2BQJ5-F1
#
_cell.length_a   1.000
_cell.length_b   1.000
_cell.length_c   1.000
_cell.angle_alpha   90.00
_cell.angle_beta   90.00
_cell.angle_gamma   90.00
#
_symmetry.space_group_name_H-M   'P 1'
#
loop_
_entity.id
_entity.type
_entity.pdbx_description
1 polymer ?
#
loop_
_entity_poly.entity_id
_entity_poly.type
_entity_poly.pdbx_seq_one_letter_code
_entity_poly.pdbx_strand_id
1 'polypeptide(L)'
;MTIIKDVNPIDEYIRQFPEEVQVLLQEIRQLIKETAPEAEEKISYQMPTFFLKGNLVHFAAYKNHIGFYPAPSGIEKFKQELSAYKGAKGSVQFPLNQPIPFDLIRKIVAFRVAENQATAKNKQKESKTKDRSPEEYIRRQPEQRQEHLEKLRQTIKAHLPEGFQEIMQYGMISFVVPHSRYPQGYHVNPSEPLPFMALANQKGHIALYHLGIYADESLLRWFSGAYEALEIGKLDIGKSCIRFRKMEKIPYDLIGVLCTKMTVDDYIKLYEMSKPSK
;
A
#
# COMPACT_ATOMS: atom_id res chain seq x y z
N MET A 1 33.81 25.80 11.89
CA MET A 1 32.38 25.45 11.99
C MET A 1 31.91 25.17 10.57
N THR A 2 32.06 23.93 10.10
CA THR A 2 31.70 23.58 8.73
C THR A 2 30.20 23.41 8.68
N ILE A 3 29.52 24.34 8.01
CA ILE A 3 28.10 24.18 7.67
C ILE A 3 28.06 22.99 6.71
N ILE A 4 27.68 21.82 7.19
CA ILE A 4 27.27 20.72 6.33
C ILE A 4 25.96 21.20 5.72
N LYS A 5 26.03 21.85 4.56
CA LYS A 5 24.86 22.00 3.69
C LYS A 5 24.39 20.59 3.41
N ASP A 6 23.14 20.27 3.72
CA ASP A 6 22.50 19.04 3.26
C ASP A 6 22.75 18.91 1.76
N VAL A 7 23.68 18.01 1.40
CA VAL A 7 24.03 17.79 0.00
C VAL A 7 22.89 16.98 -0.57
N ASN A 8 22.20 17.52 -1.57
CA ASN A 8 21.10 16.79 -2.20
C ASN A 8 21.67 15.49 -2.80
N PRO A 9 21.11 14.30 -2.48
CA PRO A 9 21.61 13.03 -2.99
C PRO A 9 21.70 12.94 -4.53
N ILE A 10 20.88 13.70 -5.26
CA ILE A 10 20.98 13.79 -6.72
C ILE A 10 22.23 14.56 -7.16
N ASP A 11 22.67 15.59 -6.41
CA ASP A 11 23.93 16.28 -6.70
C ASP A 11 25.13 15.34 -6.53
N GLU A 12 25.13 14.50 -5.49
CA GLU A 12 26.16 13.47 -5.29
C GLU A 12 26.17 12.42 -6.40
N TYR A 13 24.99 12.03 -6.88
CA TYR A 13 24.87 11.16 -8.05
C TYR A 13 25.49 11.81 -9.30
N ILE A 14 25.13 13.06 -9.59
CA ILE A 14 25.58 13.76 -10.81
C ILE A 14 27.10 13.96 -10.81
N ARG A 15 27.72 14.29 -9.66
CA ARG A 15 29.17 14.52 -9.53
C ARG A 15 30.05 13.31 -9.92
N GLN A 16 29.47 12.11 -10.02
CA GLN A 16 30.20 10.89 -10.37
C GLN A 16 30.45 10.75 -11.88
N PHE A 17 29.87 11.61 -12.70
CA PHE A 17 29.94 11.53 -14.16
C PHE A 17 30.89 12.59 -14.76
N PRO A 18 31.38 12.42 -16.00
CA PRO A 18 32.16 13.45 -16.72
C PRO A 18 31.38 14.76 -16.85
N GLU A 19 32.08 15.91 -16.87
CA GLU A 19 31.46 17.25 -16.86
C GLU A 19 30.38 17.45 -17.93
N GLU A 20 30.62 16.97 -19.16
CA GLU A 20 29.66 17.03 -20.26
C GLU A 20 28.34 16.29 -19.95
N VAL A 21 28.41 15.15 -19.26
CA VAL A 21 27.24 14.38 -18.84
C VAL A 21 26.56 15.05 -17.64
N GLN A 22 27.33 15.67 -16.74
CA GLN A 22 26.77 16.42 -15.61
C GLN A 22 25.86 17.55 -16.09
N VAL A 23 26.27 18.30 -17.13
CA VAL A 23 25.46 19.37 -17.72
C VAL A 23 24.10 18.82 -18.17
N LEU A 24 24.09 17.74 -18.96
CA LEU A 24 22.85 17.13 -19.45
C LEU A 24 21.95 16.61 -18.31
N LEU A 25 22.53 16.00 -17.28
CA LEU A 25 21.78 15.52 -16.13
C LEU A 25 21.15 16.68 -15.33
N GLN A 26 21.87 17.80 -15.16
CA GLN A 26 21.35 18.99 -14.49
C GLN A 26 20.25 19.67 -15.32
N GLU A 27 20.39 19.73 -16.65
CA GLU A 27 19.34 20.26 -17.54
C GLU A 27 18.06 19.42 -17.47
N ILE A 28 18.18 18.08 -17.51
CA ILE A 28 17.03 17.18 -17.34
C ILE A 28 16.39 17.39 -15.97
N ARG A 29 17.19 17.43 -14.90
CA ARG A 29 16.68 17.65 -13.54
C ARG A 29 15.94 18.98 -13.43
N GLN A 30 16.52 20.07 -13.95
CA GLN A 30 15.94 21.41 -13.90
C GLN A 30 14.62 21.47 -14.68
N LEU A 31 14.58 20.87 -15.87
CA LEU A 31 13.36 20.76 -16.67
C LEU A 31 12.25 20.01 -15.91
N ILE A 32 12.59 18.91 -15.23
CA ILE A 32 11.61 18.17 -14.43
C ILE A 32 11.11 19.03 -13.26
N LYS A 33 12.00 19.75 -12.55
CA LYS A 33 11.61 20.66 -11.45
C LYS A 33 10.67 21.77 -11.91
N GLU A 34 10.96 22.38 -13.05
CA GLU A 34 10.09 23.42 -13.63
C GLU A 34 8.73 22.88 -14.02
N THR A 35 8.69 21.68 -14.57
CA THR A 35 7.46 21.05 -15.07
C THR A 35 6.63 20.45 -13.93
N ALA A 36 7.27 20.07 -12.83
CA ALA A 36 6.66 19.44 -11.67
C ALA A 36 7.20 20.07 -10.36
N PRO A 37 6.89 21.34 -10.07
CA PRO A 37 7.45 22.06 -8.91
C PRO A 37 7.06 21.46 -7.55
N GLU A 38 5.97 20.71 -7.50
CA GLU A 38 5.52 19.99 -6.30
C GLU A 38 6.16 18.60 -6.12
N ALA A 39 6.98 18.15 -7.08
CA ALA A 39 7.60 16.83 -7.01
C ALA A 39 8.79 16.83 -6.05
N GLU A 40 8.86 15.80 -5.22
CA GLU A 40 9.97 15.55 -4.31
C GLU A 40 11.13 14.87 -5.05
N GLU A 41 12.34 15.35 -4.81
CA GLU A 41 13.58 14.74 -5.31
C GLU A 41 14.09 13.67 -4.35
N LYS A 42 14.41 12.48 -4.86
CA LYS A 42 15.04 11.39 -4.08
C LYS A 42 15.91 10.49 -4.94
N ILE A 43 16.69 9.63 -4.29
CA ILE A 43 17.31 8.47 -4.94
C ILE A 43 16.42 7.25 -4.70
N SER A 44 16.09 6.53 -5.77
CA SER A 44 15.40 5.24 -5.70
C SER A 44 15.96 4.33 -6.78
N TYR A 45 16.18 3.06 -6.45
CA TYR A 45 16.89 2.12 -7.33
C TYR A 45 18.26 2.67 -7.80
N GLN A 46 18.96 3.42 -6.94
CA GLN A 46 20.24 4.07 -7.24
C GLN A 46 20.17 5.12 -8.38
N MET A 47 18.97 5.65 -8.67
CA MET A 47 18.76 6.65 -9.72
C MET A 47 18.07 7.90 -9.16
N PRO A 48 18.43 9.09 -9.67
CA PRO A 48 17.62 10.30 -9.55
C PRO A 48 16.16 10.05 -9.88
N THR A 49 15.30 10.39 -8.92
CA THR A 49 13.87 10.09 -8.96
C THR A 49 13.07 11.31 -8.53
N PHE A 50 12.05 11.63 -9.31
CA PHE A 50 11.02 12.58 -8.91
C PHE A 50 9.77 11.84 -8.46
N PHE A 51 9.19 12.26 -7.33
CA PHE A 51 8.01 11.66 -6.74
C PHE A 51 6.91 12.69 -6.58
N LEU A 52 5.74 12.41 -7.16
CA LEU A 52 4.55 13.26 -7.03
C LEU A 52 3.33 12.36 -6.92
N LYS A 53 2.82 12.16 -5.70
CA LYS A 53 1.69 11.26 -5.39
C LYS A 53 1.89 9.83 -5.96
N GLY A 54 3.14 9.39 -6.04
CA GLY A 54 3.58 8.20 -6.76
C GLY A 54 4.89 8.49 -7.51
N ASN A 55 5.54 7.46 -8.07
CA ASN A 55 6.73 7.66 -8.90
C ASN A 55 6.34 8.50 -10.12
N LEU A 56 7.01 9.64 -10.32
CA LEU A 56 6.76 10.50 -11.47
C LEU A 56 7.61 10.03 -12.65
N VAL A 57 8.93 10.18 -12.52
CA VAL A 57 9.95 9.78 -13.50
C VAL A 57 11.26 9.45 -12.79
N HIS A 58 12.11 8.62 -13.42
CA HIS A 58 13.52 8.46 -13.08
C HIS A 58 14.39 8.84 -14.27
N PHE A 59 15.66 9.19 -14.01
CA PHE A 59 16.68 9.30 -15.05
C PHE A 59 18.03 8.81 -14.53
N ALA A 60 18.87 8.29 -15.43
CA ALA A 60 20.18 7.76 -15.09
C ALA A 60 21.16 7.89 -16.26
N ALA A 61 22.42 8.17 -15.98
CA ALA A 61 23.46 8.18 -17.01
C ALA A 61 24.12 6.80 -17.14
N TYR A 62 24.40 6.42 -18.39
CA TYR A 62 25.16 5.24 -18.78
C TYR A 62 26.24 5.64 -19.79
N LYS A 63 27.14 4.70 -20.11
CA LYS A 63 28.32 4.93 -20.97
C LYS A 63 28.01 5.69 -22.27
N ASN A 64 26.90 5.37 -22.94
CA ASN A 64 26.58 5.92 -24.27
C ASN A 64 25.23 6.64 -24.34
N HIS A 65 24.46 6.70 -23.25
CA HIS A 65 23.09 7.23 -23.26
C HIS A 65 22.63 7.66 -21.87
N ILE A 66 21.59 8.49 -21.83
CA ILE A 66 20.80 8.74 -20.64
C ILE A 66 19.54 7.87 -20.71
N GLY A 67 19.33 7.04 -19.69
CA GLY A 67 18.09 6.29 -19.51
C GLY A 67 17.03 7.19 -18.88
N PHE A 68 15.82 7.19 -19.43
CA PHE A 68 14.67 7.92 -18.90
C PHE A 68 13.49 6.97 -18.69
N TYR A 69 12.83 7.08 -17.54
CA TYR A 69 11.89 6.08 -17.04
C TYR A 69 10.54 6.71 -16.64
N PRO A 70 9.64 6.97 -17.60
CA PRO A 70 8.37 7.65 -17.34
C PRO A 70 7.21 6.70 -17.03
N ALA A 71 7.50 5.50 -16.53
CA ALA A 71 6.53 4.40 -16.39
C ALA A 71 5.92 3.94 -17.73
N PRO A 72 5.23 2.78 -17.76
CA PRO A 72 4.67 2.27 -19.01
C PRO A 72 3.63 3.16 -19.69
N SER A 73 2.84 3.88 -18.92
CA SER A 73 1.85 4.82 -19.46
C SER A 73 2.51 5.97 -20.21
N GLY A 74 3.64 6.49 -19.71
CA GLY A 74 4.42 7.52 -20.39
C GLY A 74 5.01 7.04 -21.72
N ILE A 75 5.55 5.82 -21.76
CA ILE A 75 6.08 5.23 -23.00
C ILE A 75 4.96 5.01 -24.01
N GLU A 76 3.82 4.45 -23.59
CA GLU A 76 2.72 4.15 -24.51
C GLU A 76 2.07 5.42 -25.07
N LYS A 77 1.92 6.47 -24.24
CA LYS A 77 1.33 7.74 -24.67
C LYS A 77 2.14 8.45 -25.76
N PHE A 78 3.46 8.35 -25.72
CA PHE A 78 4.40 9.02 -26.63
C PHE A 78 5.14 8.02 -27.53
N LYS A 79 4.54 6.86 -27.79
CA LYS A 79 5.18 5.75 -28.51
C LYS A 79 5.65 6.13 -29.90
N GLN A 80 4.90 7.00 -30.60
CA GLN A 80 5.26 7.44 -31.94
C GLN A 80 6.46 8.37 -31.91
N GLU A 81 6.49 9.36 -31.02
CA GLU A 81 7.61 10.28 -30.87
C GLU A 81 8.87 9.59 -30.33
N LEU A 82 8.68 8.54 -29.51
CA LEU A 82 9.78 7.75 -28.95
C LEU A 82 10.30 6.65 -29.89
N SER A 83 9.67 6.42 -31.05
CA SER A 83 10.02 5.30 -31.93
C SER A 83 11.43 5.40 -32.53
N ALA A 84 12.00 6.60 -32.54
CA ALA A 84 13.38 6.84 -32.98
C ALA A 84 14.44 6.38 -31.96
N TYR A 85 14.04 6.05 -30.73
CA TYR A 85 14.94 5.72 -29.63
C TYR A 85 14.81 4.25 -29.22
N LYS A 86 15.91 3.69 -28.71
CA LYS A 86 15.86 2.35 -28.10
C LYS A 86 15.13 2.44 -26.76
N GLY A 87 14.23 1.49 -26.49
CA GLY A 87 13.46 1.51 -25.25
C GLY A 87 12.80 0.16 -24.95
N ALA A 88 12.15 0.10 -23.81
CA ALA A 88 11.35 -1.03 -23.35
C ALA A 88 10.03 -0.52 -22.76
N LYS A 89 9.22 -1.43 -22.20
CA LYS A 89 7.85 -1.11 -21.72
C LYS A 89 7.77 0.09 -20.78
N GLY A 90 8.81 0.45 -20.04
CA GLY A 90 8.81 1.59 -19.12
C GLY A 90 10.06 2.45 -19.18
N SER A 91 10.85 2.36 -20.25
CA SER A 91 12.11 3.09 -20.37
C SER A 91 12.43 3.46 -21.82
N VAL A 92 13.18 4.54 -21.98
CA VAL A 92 13.77 4.97 -23.25
C VAL A 92 15.21 5.41 -23.02
N GLN A 93 16.08 5.19 -24.00
CA GLN A 93 17.47 5.58 -23.99
C GLN A 93 17.66 6.76 -24.94
N PHE A 94 18.21 7.87 -24.43
CA PHE A 94 18.63 9.02 -25.22
C PHE A 94 20.15 8.96 -25.42
N PRO A 95 20.64 8.56 -26.61
CA PRO A 95 22.07 8.51 -26.92
C PRO A 95 22.76 9.86 -26.70
N LEU A 96 23.99 9.82 -26.16
CA LEU A 96 24.80 11.01 -25.88
C LEU A 96 25.44 11.63 -27.15
N ASN A 97 25.42 10.92 -28.27
CA ASN A 97 25.96 11.38 -29.55
C ASN A 97 24.93 12.10 -30.43
N GLN A 98 23.75 12.42 -29.89
CA GLN A 98 22.72 13.19 -30.56
C GLN A 98 22.05 14.15 -29.57
N PRO A 99 21.38 15.22 -30.04
CA PRO A 99 20.70 16.15 -29.16
C PRO A 99 19.66 15.46 -28.27
N ILE A 100 19.67 15.79 -26.98
CA ILE A 100 18.67 15.33 -26.02
C ILE A 100 17.31 15.99 -26.37
N PRO A 101 16.22 15.22 -26.50
CA PRO A 101 14.92 15.76 -26.91
C PRO A 101 14.17 16.40 -25.72
N PHE A 102 14.68 17.53 -25.21
CA PHE A 102 14.15 18.19 -24.02
C PHE A 102 12.65 18.51 -24.11
N ASP A 103 12.16 18.95 -25.27
CA ASP A 103 10.72 19.22 -25.47
C ASP A 103 9.86 17.96 -25.30
N LEU A 104 10.34 16.81 -25.77
CA LEU A 104 9.65 15.54 -25.59
C LEU A 104 9.67 15.11 -24.12
N ILE A 105 10.80 15.26 -23.43
CA ILE A 105 10.91 15.01 -21.99
C ILE A 105 9.89 15.88 -21.23
N ARG A 106 9.80 17.18 -21.56
CA ARG A 106 8.83 18.11 -20.93
C ARG A 106 7.40 17.65 -21.13
N LYS A 107 7.02 17.26 -22.35
CA LYS A 107 5.67 16.73 -22.65
C LYS A 107 5.37 15.46 -21.86
N ILE A 108 6.33 14.54 -21.77
CA ILE A 108 6.17 13.30 -21.01
C ILE A 108 6.00 13.58 -19.52
N VAL A 109 6.83 14.45 -18.93
CA VAL A 109 6.75 14.82 -17.52
C VAL A 109 5.39 15.48 -17.22
N ALA A 110 4.95 16.43 -18.04
CA ALA A 110 3.66 17.09 -17.88
C ALA A 110 2.48 16.10 -17.92
N PHE A 111 2.51 15.15 -18.87
CA PHE A 111 1.53 14.06 -18.92
C PHE A 111 1.52 13.23 -17.64
N ARG A 112 2.71 12.84 -17.15
CA ARG A 112 2.86 12.04 -15.93
C ARG A 112 2.42 12.78 -14.67
N VAL A 113 2.61 14.11 -14.60
CA VAL A 113 2.06 14.96 -13.53
C VAL A 113 0.55 14.86 -13.51
N ALA A 114 -0.11 15.09 -14.66
CA ALA A 114 -1.56 15.02 -14.77
C ALA A 114 -2.11 13.63 -14.41
N GLU A 115 -1.43 12.57 -14.87
CA GLU A 115 -1.80 11.18 -14.58
C GLU A 115 -1.69 10.85 -13.08
N ASN A 116 -0.59 11.23 -12.43
CA ASN A 116 -0.41 11.00 -11.00
C ASN A 116 -1.44 11.80 -10.17
N GLN A 117 -1.74 13.04 -10.55
CA GLN A 117 -2.77 13.85 -9.90
C GLN A 117 -4.17 13.22 -10.07
N ALA A 118 -4.53 12.76 -11.26
CA ALA A 118 -5.81 12.09 -11.52
C ALA A 118 -5.93 10.78 -10.73
N THR A 119 -4.86 9.99 -10.68
CA THR A 119 -4.81 8.75 -9.90
C THR A 119 -5.00 9.03 -8.41
N ALA A 120 -4.36 10.08 -7.88
CA ALA A 120 -4.53 10.49 -6.49
C ALA A 120 -5.98 10.94 -6.19
N LYS A 121 -6.60 11.71 -7.09
CA LYS A 121 -8.00 12.15 -6.96
C LYS A 121 -8.97 10.96 -7.01
N ASN A 122 -8.73 9.98 -7.90
CA ASN A 122 -9.55 8.77 -7.99
C ASN A 122 -9.44 7.92 -6.72
N LYS A 123 -8.23 7.71 -6.19
CA LYS A 123 -8.04 7.03 -4.90
C LYS A 123 -8.73 7.76 -3.74
N GLN A 124 -8.69 9.09 -3.73
CA GLN A 124 -9.40 9.89 -2.72
C GLN A 124 -10.92 9.79 -2.90
N LYS A 125 -11.44 9.77 -4.13
CA LYS A 125 -12.87 9.60 -4.42
C LYS A 125 -13.34 8.20 -4.03
N GLU A 126 -12.60 7.15 -4.40
CA GLU A 126 -12.85 5.77 -3.97
C GLU A 126 -12.83 5.63 -2.44
N SER A 127 -11.89 6.30 -1.77
CA SER A 127 -11.83 6.36 -0.31
C SER A 127 -13.02 7.09 0.32
N LYS A 128 -13.55 8.15 -0.31
CA LYS A 128 -14.74 8.90 0.15
C LYS A 128 -16.07 8.22 -0.22
N THR A 129 -16.08 7.30 -1.18
CA THR A 129 -17.23 6.45 -1.53
C THR A 129 -17.21 5.08 -0.86
N LYS A 130 -16.19 4.79 -0.02
CA LYS A 130 -16.17 3.58 0.83
C LYS A 130 -17.37 3.62 1.76
N ASP A 131 -17.94 2.44 1.94
CA ASP A 131 -19.15 2.21 2.71
C ASP A 131 -19.11 2.94 4.05
N ARG A 132 -20.15 3.73 4.32
CA ARG A 132 -20.22 4.57 5.53
C ARG A 132 -20.54 3.74 6.77
N SER A 133 -21.04 2.52 6.56
CA SER A 133 -21.46 1.59 7.59
C SER A 133 -21.21 0.15 7.15
N PRO A 134 -21.05 -0.78 8.10
CA PRO A 134 -21.01 -2.21 7.80
C PRO A 134 -22.23 -2.73 7.03
N GLU A 135 -23.42 -2.17 7.29
CA GLU A 135 -24.65 -2.53 6.59
C GLU A 135 -24.58 -2.17 5.09
N GLU A 136 -24.12 -0.95 4.79
CA GLU A 136 -23.91 -0.52 3.40
C GLU A 136 -22.83 -1.37 2.72
N TYR A 137 -21.76 -1.70 3.45
CA TYR A 137 -20.70 -2.58 2.98
C TYR A 137 -21.24 -3.93 2.52
N ILE A 138 -22.06 -4.58 3.35
CA ILE A 138 -22.64 -5.89 3.06
C ILE A 138 -23.63 -5.81 1.90
N ARG A 139 -24.54 -4.83 1.92
CA ARG A 139 -25.59 -4.67 0.89
C ARG A 139 -25.04 -4.52 -0.54
N ARG A 140 -23.83 -3.99 -0.70
CA ARG A 140 -23.20 -3.81 -2.01
C ARG A 140 -22.50 -5.05 -2.56
N GLN A 141 -22.36 -6.10 -1.76
CA GLN A 141 -21.72 -7.34 -2.19
C GLN A 141 -22.69 -8.20 -3.02
N PRO A 142 -22.21 -9.16 -3.81
CA PRO A 142 -23.09 -10.14 -4.47
C PRO A 142 -23.96 -10.87 -3.43
N GLU A 143 -25.25 -11.09 -3.71
CA GLU A 143 -26.25 -11.66 -2.77
C GLU A 143 -25.73 -12.90 -2.03
N GLN A 144 -25.15 -13.85 -2.77
CA GLN A 144 -24.59 -15.08 -2.20
C GLN A 144 -23.53 -14.82 -1.11
N ARG A 145 -22.81 -13.71 -1.18
CA ARG A 145 -21.78 -13.36 -0.18
C ARG A 145 -22.34 -12.53 0.97
N GLN A 146 -23.47 -11.84 0.77
CA GLN A 146 -24.06 -10.99 1.81
C GLN A 146 -24.42 -11.81 3.04
N GLU A 147 -25.08 -12.95 2.86
CA GLU A 147 -25.48 -13.85 3.96
C GLU A 147 -24.27 -14.29 4.79
N HIS A 148 -23.20 -14.75 4.14
CA HIS A 148 -22.02 -15.22 4.85
C HIS A 148 -21.25 -14.10 5.57
N LEU A 149 -21.19 -12.90 4.98
CA LEU A 149 -20.59 -11.72 5.61
C LEU A 149 -21.41 -11.27 6.82
N GLU A 150 -22.72 -11.20 6.69
CA GLU A 150 -23.63 -10.83 7.79
C GLU A 150 -23.54 -11.85 8.92
N LYS A 151 -23.55 -13.15 8.61
CA LYS A 151 -23.41 -14.21 9.62
C LYS A 151 -22.06 -14.16 10.33
N LEU A 152 -20.96 -13.92 9.61
CA LEU A 152 -19.64 -13.72 10.22
C LEU A 152 -19.63 -12.49 11.13
N ARG A 153 -20.15 -11.36 10.65
CA ARG A 153 -20.25 -10.11 11.42
C ARG A 153 -21.04 -10.31 12.71
N GLN A 154 -22.20 -10.96 12.64
CA GLN A 154 -23.03 -11.28 13.80
C GLN A 154 -22.32 -12.23 14.77
N THR A 155 -21.65 -13.27 14.24
CA THR A 155 -20.86 -14.21 15.04
C THR A 155 -19.79 -13.48 15.84
N ILE A 156 -19.04 -12.57 15.20
CA ILE A 156 -18.02 -11.77 15.87
C ILE A 156 -18.67 -10.91 16.95
N LYS A 157 -19.70 -10.12 16.61
CA LYS A 157 -20.36 -9.22 17.56
C LYS A 157 -20.93 -9.93 18.79
N ALA A 158 -21.41 -11.16 18.62
CA ALA A 158 -21.98 -11.94 19.71
C ALA A 158 -20.94 -12.51 20.67
N HIS A 159 -19.68 -12.69 20.24
CA HIS A 159 -18.65 -13.38 21.01
C HIS A 159 -17.44 -12.52 21.37
N LEU A 160 -17.28 -11.36 20.73
CA LEU A 160 -16.18 -10.46 21.02
C LEU A 160 -16.33 -9.90 22.45
N PRO A 161 -15.29 -9.96 23.29
CA PRO A 161 -15.33 -9.36 24.62
C PRO A 161 -15.65 -7.87 24.60
N GLU A 162 -16.18 -7.35 25.70
CA GLU A 162 -16.50 -5.93 25.82
C GLU A 162 -15.27 -5.02 25.64
N GLY A 163 -15.50 -3.87 25.02
CA GLY A 163 -14.50 -2.82 24.83
C GLY A 163 -13.90 -2.73 23.44
N PHE A 164 -14.10 -3.74 22.58
CA PHE A 164 -13.86 -3.58 21.15
C PHE A 164 -14.98 -2.76 20.50
N GLN A 165 -14.64 -1.98 19.47
CA GLN A 165 -15.57 -1.16 18.71
C GLN A 165 -15.62 -1.58 17.24
N GLU A 166 -16.82 -1.72 16.68
CA GLU A 166 -17.03 -1.93 15.25
C GLU A 166 -16.96 -0.59 14.51
N ILE A 167 -16.08 -0.49 13.51
CA ILE A 167 -15.92 0.68 12.63
C ILE A 167 -15.69 0.24 11.18
N MET A 168 -15.89 1.17 10.24
CA MET A 168 -15.35 1.00 8.90
C MET A 168 -13.92 1.53 8.88
N GLN A 169 -12.94 0.65 8.65
CA GLN A 169 -11.53 1.04 8.53
C GLN A 169 -10.92 0.37 7.30
N TYR A 170 -10.17 1.14 6.51
CA TYR A 170 -9.55 0.65 5.28
C TYR A 170 -10.51 0.00 4.28
N GLY A 171 -11.82 0.29 4.35
CA GLY A 171 -12.85 -0.30 3.47
C GLY A 171 -13.23 -1.72 3.85
N MET A 172 -13.06 -2.07 5.12
CA MET A 172 -13.44 -3.35 5.71
C MET A 172 -14.26 -3.07 6.96
N ILE A 173 -15.09 -4.03 7.36
CA ILE A 173 -15.73 -4.02 8.67
C ILE A 173 -14.64 -4.40 9.67
N SER A 174 -14.27 -3.48 10.56
CA SER A 174 -13.14 -3.66 11.47
C SER A 174 -13.59 -3.59 12.92
N PHE A 175 -12.99 -4.43 13.75
CA PHE A 175 -13.12 -4.40 15.20
C PHE A 175 -11.80 -3.93 15.78
N VAL A 176 -11.85 -2.83 16.55
CA VAL A 176 -10.68 -2.11 17.02
C VAL A 176 -10.75 -1.88 18.51
N VAL A 177 -9.60 -1.64 19.15
CA VAL A 177 -9.55 -1.07 20.49
C VAL A 177 -9.63 0.45 20.36
N PRO A 178 -10.70 1.10 20.85
CA PRO A 178 -10.90 2.54 20.67
C PRO A 178 -9.92 3.36 21.50
N HIS A 179 -9.70 4.63 21.11
CA HIS A 179 -8.82 5.54 21.86
C HIS A 179 -9.27 5.77 23.31
N SER A 180 -10.56 5.64 23.61
CA SER A 180 -11.08 5.70 24.98
C SER A 180 -10.53 4.57 25.87
N ARG A 181 -10.15 3.43 25.29
CA ARG A 181 -9.52 2.30 25.98
C ARG A 181 -8.00 2.32 25.83
N TYR A 182 -7.51 2.84 24.70
CA TYR A 182 -6.09 2.86 24.38
C TYR A 182 -5.68 4.18 23.71
N PRO A 183 -5.37 5.23 24.49
CA PRO A 183 -5.17 6.59 23.97
C PRO A 183 -4.04 6.72 22.95
N GLN A 184 -2.99 5.88 23.06
CA GLN A 184 -1.81 5.95 22.20
C GLN A 184 -2.08 5.55 20.74
N GLY A 185 -3.18 4.82 20.47
CA GLY A 185 -3.54 4.42 19.12
C GLY A 185 -2.55 3.47 18.45
N TYR A 186 -2.72 3.29 17.14
CA TYR A 186 -1.85 2.43 16.36
C TYR A 186 -0.45 3.03 16.15
N HIS A 187 0.62 2.23 16.28
CA HIS A 187 2.00 2.75 16.31
C HIS A 187 2.45 3.34 14.98
N VAL A 188 1.86 2.89 13.87
CA VAL A 188 2.14 3.42 12.52
C VAL A 188 1.43 4.77 12.32
N ASN A 189 0.20 4.89 12.84
CA ASN A 189 -0.58 6.11 12.77
C ASN A 189 -1.35 6.30 14.09
N PRO A 190 -0.81 7.05 15.06
CA PRO A 190 -1.42 7.22 16.39
C PRO A 190 -2.79 7.90 16.38
N SER A 191 -3.22 8.51 15.26
CA SER A 191 -4.58 9.04 15.10
C SER A 191 -5.64 7.96 14.84
N GLU A 192 -5.20 6.72 14.56
CA GLU A 192 -6.08 5.58 14.36
C GLU A 192 -6.20 4.73 15.62
N PRO A 193 -7.38 4.15 15.87
CA PRO A 193 -7.55 3.18 16.95
C PRO A 193 -6.71 1.94 16.68
N LEU A 194 -6.38 1.19 17.73
CA LEU A 194 -5.54 0.00 17.61
C LEU A 194 -6.33 -1.12 16.91
N PRO A 195 -5.93 -1.55 15.69
CA PRO A 195 -6.65 -2.57 14.95
C PRO A 195 -6.57 -3.93 15.66
N PHE A 196 -7.65 -4.73 15.62
CA PHE A 196 -7.65 -6.08 16.20
C PHE A 196 -8.13 -7.14 15.20
N MET A 197 -9.32 -6.97 14.62
CA MET A 197 -9.88 -7.87 13.62
C MET A 197 -10.50 -7.10 12.46
N ALA A 198 -10.58 -7.70 11.28
CA ALA A 198 -11.31 -7.13 10.15
C ALA A 198 -11.92 -8.21 9.25
N LEU A 199 -13.12 -7.93 8.74
CA LEU A 199 -13.85 -8.77 7.80
C LEU A 199 -13.87 -8.09 6.43
N ALA A 200 -13.43 -8.81 5.41
CA ALA A 200 -13.33 -8.30 4.05
C ALA A 200 -13.79 -9.30 2.99
N ASN A 201 -14.55 -8.83 2.02
CA ASN A 201 -14.89 -9.52 0.80
C ASN A 201 -13.78 -9.30 -0.25
N GLN A 202 -13.00 -10.33 -0.54
CA GLN A 202 -11.89 -10.28 -1.49
C GLN A 202 -12.23 -11.05 -2.78
N LYS A 203 -11.49 -10.79 -3.86
CA LYS A 203 -11.66 -11.56 -5.11
C LYS A 203 -11.40 -13.04 -4.83
N GLY A 204 -12.44 -13.86 -4.94
CA GLY A 204 -12.37 -15.32 -4.75
C GLY A 204 -12.43 -15.86 -3.31
N HIS A 205 -12.52 -15.03 -2.26
CA HIS A 205 -12.68 -15.50 -0.88
C HIS A 205 -13.24 -14.41 0.05
N ILE A 206 -13.77 -14.79 1.21
CA ILE A 206 -13.98 -13.89 2.35
C ILE A 206 -12.75 -14.01 3.24
N ALA A 207 -12.18 -12.89 3.64
CA ALA A 207 -11.01 -12.81 4.51
C ALA A 207 -11.44 -12.36 5.91
N LEU A 208 -11.01 -13.11 6.92
CA LEU A 208 -11.02 -12.69 8.32
C LEU A 208 -9.59 -12.41 8.76
N TYR A 209 -9.28 -11.14 8.97
CA TYR A 209 -8.03 -10.71 9.58
C TYR A 209 -8.16 -10.78 11.10
N HIS A 210 -7.20 -11.40 11.76
CA HIS A 210 -7.14 -11.48 13.22
C HIS A 210 -5.70 -11.23 13.69
N LEU A 211 -5.46 -10.04 14.27
CA LEU A 211 -4.12 -9.64 14.70
C LEU A 211 -3.70 -10.31 16.01
N GLY A 212 -4.64 -10.75 16.85
CA GLY A 212 -4.33 -11.64 17.99
C GLY A 212 -3.67 -12.96 17.56
N ILE A 213 -4.25 -13.69 16.60
CA ILE A 213 -3.62 -14.91 16.01
C ILE A 213 -2.23 -14.63 15.46
N TYR A 214 -2.03 -13.47 14.83
CA TYR A 214 -0.72 -13.10 14.30
C TYR A 214 0.32 -12.84 15.40
N ALA A 215 -0.11 -12.24 16.51
CA ALA A 215 0.77 -11.85 17.61
C ALA A 215 0.98 -12.96 18.65
N ASP A 216 0.12 -13.98 18.69
CA ASP A 216 0.18 -15.09 19.66
C ASP A 216 0.26 -16.46 18.95
N GLU A 217 1.46 -17.04 18.95
CA GLU A 217 1.72 -18.36 18.37
C GLU A 217 0.95 -19.49 19.06
N SER A 218 0.64 -19.36 20.36
CA SER A 218 -0.13 -20.36 21.09
C SER A 218 -1.58 -20.37 20.62
N LEU A 219 -2.16 -19.19 20.39
CA LEU A 219 -3.49 -19.03 19.83
C LEU A 219 -3.57 -19.57 18.41
N LEU A 220 -2.57 -19.28 17.56
CA LEU A 220 -2.49 -19.83 16.20
C LEU A 220 -2.45 -21.36 16.21
N ARG A 221 -1.64 -21.96 17.09
CA ARG A 221 -1.55 -23.43 17.22
C ARG A 221 -2.87 -24.04 17.65
N TRP A 222 -3.51 -23.47 18.67
CA TRP A 222 -4.83 -23.92 19.12
C TRP A 222 -5.86 -23.85 18.00
N PHE A 223 -5.95 -22.71 17.31
CA PHE A 223 -6.93 -22.53 16.24
C PHE A 223 -6.70 -23.50 15.08
N SER A 224 -5.43 -23.74 14.72
CA SER A 224 -5.08 -24.68 13.65
C SER A 224 -5.52 -26.11 13.98
N GLY A 225 -5.24 -26.59 15.20
CA GLY A 225 -5.67 -27.92 15.64
C GLY A 225 -7.19 -28.04 15.77
N ALA A 226 -7.84 -27.01 16.30
CA ALA A 226 -9.30 -26.98 16.40
C ALA A 226 -9.98 -26.96 15.02
N TYR A 227 -9.39 -26.27 14.04
CA TYR A 227 -9.88 -26.27 12.67
C TYR A 227 -9.70 -27.62 11.98
N GLU A 228 -8.54 -28.26 12.16
CA GLU A 228 -8.25 -29.59 11.60
C GLU A 228 -9.24 -30.65 12.12
N ALA A 229 -9.58 -30.60 13.41
CA ALA A 229 -10.53 -31.51 14.04
C ALA A 229 -11.96 -31.42 13.47
N LEU A 230 -12.30 -30.37 12.71
CA LEU A 230 -13.60 -30.25 12.05
C LEU A 230 -13.68 -31.07 10.74
N GLU A 231 -12.55 -31.52 10.19
CA GLU A 231 -12.46 -32.28 8.94
C GLU A 231 -13.14 -31.62 7.72
N ILE A 232 -13.33 -30.29 7.76
CA ILE A 232 -13.98 -29.52 6.69
C ILE A 232 -13.03 -29.13 5.54
N GLY A 233 -11.73 -29.38 5.70
CA GLY A 233 -10.70 -29.07 4.73
C GLY A 233 -9.45 -28.50 5.39
N LYS A 234 -8.47 -28.08 4.58
CA LYS A 234 -7.24 -27.45 5.10
C LYS A 234 -7.49 -25.98 5.40
N LEU A 235 -6.98 -25.52 6.54
CA LEU A 235 -6.94 -24.11 6.90
C LEU A 235 -6.07 -23.33 5.88
N ASP A 236 -6.67 -22.38 5.16
CA ASP A 236 -5.94 -21.41 4.33
C ASP A 236 -5.77 -20.13 5.14
N ILE A 237 -4.56 -19.91 5.67
CA ILE A 237 -4.22 -18.74 6.47
C ILE A 237 -2.89 -18.11 6.02
N GLY A 238 -2.86 -16.78 5.97
CA GLY A 238 -1.62 -15.99 5.86
C GLY A 238 -1.06 -15.63 7.24
N LYS A 239 -0.27 -14.56 7.35
CA LYS A 239 0.23 -14.08 8.66
C LYS A 239 -0.90 -13.80 9.66
N SER A 240 -1.95 -13.12 9.23
CA SER A 240 -3.11 -12.76 10.05
C SER A 240 -4.45 -13.05 9.38
N CYS A 241 -4.43 -13.56 8.15
CA CYS A 241 -5.58 -13.53 7.24
C CYS A 241 -6.07 -14.96 7.00
N ILE A 242 -7.19 -15.34 7.63
CA ILE A 242 -7.90 -16.59 7.36
C ILE A 242 -8.75 -16.39 6.11
N ARG A 243 -8.65 -17.31 5.12
CA ARG A 243 -9.27 -17.16 3.80
C ARG A 243 -10.33 -18.24 3.57
N PHE A 244 -11.59 -17.84 3.56
CA PHE A 244 -12.72 -18.71 3.26
C PHE A 244 -13.05 -18.67 1.77
N ARG A 245 -12.61 -19.70 1.02
CA ARG A 245 -12.90 -19.85 -0.42
C ARG A 245 -14.22 -20.57 -0.69
N LYS A 246 -14.58 -21.49 0.21
CA LYS A 246 -15.82 -22.28 0.20
C LYS A 246 -16.69 -21.78 1.34
N MET A 247 -17.69 -20.97 1.03
CA MET A 247 -18.46 -20.23 2.03
C MET A 247 -19.37 -21.15 2.85
N GLU A 248 -19.82 -22.24 2.24
CA GLU A 248 -20.57 -23.32 2.86
C GLU A 248 -19.77 -24.07 3.94
N LYS A 249 -18.44 -23.91 3.95
CA LYS A 249 -17.53 -24.54 4.91
C LYS A 249 -16.98 -23.57 5.95
N ILE A 250 -17.56 -22.38 6.09
CA ILE A 250 -17.13 -21.43 7.14
C ILE A 250 -17.52 -22.00 8.51
N PRO A 251 -16.56 -22.25 9.43
CA PRO A 251 -16.87 -22.81 10.74
C PRO A 251 -17.26 -21.70 11.72
N TYR A 252 -18.50 -21.23 11.62
CA TYR A 252 -19.01 -20.11 12.43
C TYR A 252 -18.80 -20.30 13.93
N ASP A 253 -19.08 -21.48 14.47
CA ASP A 253 -18.95 -21.76 15.91
C ASP A 253 -17.49 -21.67 16.37
N LEU A 254 -16.54 -22.22 15.60
CA LEU A 254 -15.12 -22.11 15.90
C LEU A 254 -14.63 -20.66 15.83
N ILE A 255 -15.15 -19.87 14.88
CA ILE A 255 -14.85 -18.44 14.79
C ILE A 255 -15.42 -17.69 16.00
N GLY A 256 -16.61 -18.05 16.46
CA GLY A 256 -17.18 -17.54 17.72
C GLY A 256 -16.26 -17.81 18.90
N VAL A 257 -15.82 -19.06 19.08
CA VAL A 257 -14.88 -19.44 20.15
C VAL A 257 -13.55 -18.71 20.01
N LEU A 258 -13.04 -18.51 18.80
CA LEU A 258 -11.82 -17.72 18.57
C LEU A 258 -11.98 -16.28 19.09
N CYS A 259 -13.13 -15.64 18.83
CA CYS A 259 -13.38 -14.27 19.26
C CYS A 259 -13.30 -14.10 20.79
N THR A 260 -13.61 -15.14 21.57
CA THR A 260 -13.56 -15.09 23.03
C THR A 260 -12.15 -15.27 23.61
N LYS A 261 -11.14 -15.59 22.79
CA LYS A 261 -9.81 -15.99 23.29
C LYS A 261 -8.94 -14.85 23.79
N MET A 262 -9.32 -13.60 23.52
CA MET A 262 -8.49 -12.45 23.84
C MET A 262 -9.35 -11.26 24.24
N THR A 263 -9.17 -10.78 25.46
CA THR A 263 -9.80 -9.53 25.90
C THR A 263 -9.08 -8.32 25.31
N VAL A 264 -9.68 -7.14 25.43
CA VAL A 264 -9.03 -5.87 25.06
C VAL A 264 -7.71 -5.69 25.81
N ASP A 265 -7.69 -5.99 27.11
CA ASP A 265 -6.50 -5.75 27.94
C ASP A 265 -5.38 -6.76 27.64
N ASP A 266 -5.73 -8.03 27.38
CA ASP A 266 -4.78 -9.03 26.89
C ASP A 266 -4.14 -8.58 25.57
N TYR A 267 -4.96 -8.07 24.65
CA TYR A 267 -4.48 -7.63 23.34
C TYR A 267 -3.59 -6.39 23.44
N ILE A 268 -3.97 -5.39 24.25
CA ILE A 268 -3.12 -4.20 24.49
C ILE A 268 -1.77 -4.62 25.05
N LYS A 269 -1.75 -5.51 26.05
CA LYS A 269 -0.52 -6.01 26.66
C LYS A 269 0.37 -6.71 25.64
N LEU A 270 -0.19 -7.63 24.86
CA LEU A 270 0.53 -8.35 23.80
C LEU A 270 1.08 -7.38 22.75
N TYR A 271 0.27 -6.41 22.35
CA TYR A 271 0.64 -5.41 21.36
C TYR A 271 1.81 -4.55 21.84
N GLU A 272 1.78 -4.03 23.06
CA GLU A 272 2.88 -3.25 23.65
C GLU A 272 4.21 -4.03 23.69
N MET A 273 4.16 -5.32 24.03
CA MET A 273 5.34 -6.18 24.04
C MET A 273 5.93 -6.42 22.64
N SER A 274 5.09 -6.35 21.61
CA SER A 274 5.48 -6.63 20.21
C SER A 274 5.93 -5.39 19.43
N LYS A 275 5.80 -4.19 19.98
CA LYS A 275 6.18 -2.96 19.29
C LYS A 275 7.70 -2.91 19.07
N PRO A 276 8.16 -2.45 17.90
CA PRO A 276 9.57 -2.10 17.73
C PRO A 276 9.99 -1.09 18.80
N SER A 277 11.12 -1.34 19.47
CA SER A 277 11.74 -0.34 20.35
C SER A 277 11.96 0.95 19.57
N LYS A 278 11.63 2.08 20.19
CA LYS A 278 11.95 3.41 19.65
C LYS A 278 13.45 3.63 19.54
#